data_AF-A0A2K0TNB0-F1
#
_entry.id   AF-A0A2K0TNB0-F1
#
_cell.length_a   1.000
_cell.length_b   1.000
_cell.length_c   1.000
_cell.angle_alpha   90.00
_cell.angle_beta   90.00
_cell.angle_gamma   90.00
#
_symmetry.space_group_name_H-M   'P 1'
#
loop_
_entity.id
_entity.type
_entity.pdbx_description
1 polymer ?
#
loop_
_entity_poly.entity_id
_entity_poly.type
_entity_poly.pdbx_seq_one_letter_code
_entity_poly.pdbx_strand_id
1 'polypeptide(L)'
;MSSPLFWSQPLKYCAWAARERPAYFWSVVVGATGPALMPIVPPIRHMLGDVDPAPVPVTYPGTFGRQLNRALVEENLRYDREREREFSN
;
A
#
# COMPACT_ATOMS: atom_id res chain seq x y z
N MET A 1 45.56 5.04 18.14
CA MET A 1 44.91 6.29 17.71
C MET A 1 43.78 6.59 18.69
N SER A 2 43.66 7.82 19.18
CA SER A 2 42.49 8.22 19.98
C SER A 2 41.22 8.20 19.11
N SER A 3 40.09 7.71 19.65
CA SER A 3 38.81 7.75 18.95
C SER A 3 38.32 9.20 18.89
N PRO A 4 38.01 9.76 17.70
CA PRO A 4 37.40 11.09 17.61
C PRO A 4 36.04 11.10 18.30
N LEU A 5 35.63 12.24 18.86
CA LEU A 5 34.31 12.39 19.48
C LEU A 5 33.26 12.70 18.41
N PHE A 6 32.10 12.04 18.48
CA PHE A 6 30.99 12.23 17.54
C PHE A 6 30.52 13.69 17.48
N TRP A 7 30.29 14.30 18.64
CA TRP A 7 29.78 15.68 18.75
C TRP A 7 30.80 16.78 18.44
N SER A 8 32.08 16.44 18.26
CA SER A 8 33.12 17.40 17.90
C SER A 8 33.52 17.28 16.43
N GLN A 9 33.58 16.06 15.90
CA GLN A 9 34.06 15.78 14.55
C GLN A 9 33.28 14.62 13.90
N PRO A 10 31.99 14.81 13.55
CA PRO A 10 31.11 13.71 13.13
C PRO A 10 31.59 12.99 11.87
N LEU A 11 32.05 13.72 10.85
CA LEU A 11 32.56 13.10 9.61
C LEU A 11 33.84 12.28 9.83
N LYS A 12 34.75 12.77 10.70
CA LYS A 12 35.95 12.02 11.07
C LYS A 12 35.61 10.80 11.92
N TYR A 13 34.59 10.90 12.78
CA TYR A 13 34.08 9.77 13.54
C TYR A 13 33.52 8.69 12.61
N CYS A 14 32.68 9.03 11.64
CA CYS A 14 32.16 8.06 10.67
C CYS A 14 33.29 7.38 9.88
N ALA A 15 34.27 8.15 9.38
CA ALA A 15 35.42 7.59 8.65
C ALA A 15 36.30 6.69 9.53
N TRP A 16 36.44 6.97 10.83
CA TRP A 16 37.13 6.11 11.78
C TRP A 16 36.31 4.86 12.14
N ALA A 17 35.01 5.01 12.40
CA ALA A 17 34.11 3.93 12.77
C ALA A 17 33.97 2.90 11.64
N ALA A 18 33.92 3.35 10.38
CA ALA A 18 33.83 2.47 9.21
C ALA A 18 35.02 1.52 9.05
N ARG A 19 36.24 1.94 9.46
CA ARG A 19 37.48 1.14 9.35
C ARG A 19 37.84 0.37 10.62
N GLU A 20 37.67 0.98 11.79
CA GLU A 20 38.10 0.39 13.07
C GLU A 20 37.02 -0.53 13.67
N ARG A 21 35.74 -0.20 13.44
CA ARG A 21 34.58 -0.89 14.02
C ARG A 21 33.52 -1.19 12.94
N PRO A 22 33.89 -1.91 11.86
CA PRO A 22 33.04 -2.06 10.68
C PRO A 22 31.70 -2.74 11.00
N ALA A 23 31.69 -3.74 11.89
CA ALA A 23 30.48 -4.46 12.25
C ALA A 23 29.39 -3.52 12.82
N TYR A 24 29.75 -2.65 13.77
CA TYR A 24 28.79 -1.71 14.38
C TYR A 24 28.35 -0.63 13.38
N PHE A 25 29.31 -0.03 12.67
CA PHE A 25 29.02 1.05 11.73
C PHE A 25 28.08 0.59 10.61
N TRP A 26 28.42 -0.50 9.92
CA TRP A 26 27.64 -0.98 8.79
C TRP A 26 26.31 -1.62 9.21
N SER A 27 26.20 -2.19 10.40
CA SER A 27 24.91 -2.67 10.92
C SER A 27 23.90 -1.54 11.07
N VAL A 28 24.32 -0.40 11.60
CA VAL A 28 23.45 0.78 11.74
C VAL A 28 23.12 1.36 10.37
N VAL A 29 24.10 1.49 9.47
CA VAL A 29 23.88 2.05 8.12
C VAL A 29 22.87 1.19 7.35
N VAL A 30 23.08 -0.13 7.29
CA VAL A 30 22.17 -1.05 6.57
C VAL A 30 20.79 -1.10 7.25
N GLY A 31 20.76 -1.15 8.59
CA GLY A 31 19.51 -1.13 9.36
C GLY A 31 18.71 0.17 9.16
N ALA A 32 19.38 1.32 9.09
CA ALA A 32 18.74 2.61 8.85
C ALA A 32 18.34 2.82 7.38
N THR A 33 19.03 2.19 6.43
CA THR A 33 18.75 2.33 4.99
C THR A 33 17.33 1.86 4.64
N GLY A 34 16.85 0.74 5.22
CA GLY A 34 15.50 0.23 4.93
C GLY A 34 14.38 1.22 5.27
N PRO A 35 14.28 1.68 6.53
CA PRO A 35 13.30 2.69 6.94
C PRO A 35 13.47 4.03 6.22
N ALA A 36 14.71 4.43 5.91
CA ALA A 36 14.96 5.66 5.16
C ALA A 36 14.43 5.59 3.72
N LEU A 37 14.51 4.42 3.08
CA LEU A 37 14.01 4.22 1.71
C LEU A 37 12.47 4.11 1.63
N MET A 38 11.78 3.72 2.70
CA MET A 38 10.30 3.59 2.72
C MET A 38 9.54 4.85 2.25
N PRO A 39 9.85 6.08 2.70
CA PRO A 39 9.19 7.28 2.18
C PRO A 39 9.78 7.79 0.86
N ILE A 40 11.01 7.40 0.50
CA ILE A 40 11.73 7.94 -0.66
C ILE A 40 11.41 7.16 -1.94
N VAL A 41 11.32 5.84 -1.85
CA VAL A 41 11.17 4.96 -3.02
C VAL A 41 9.78 5.01 -3.66
N PRO A 42 8.65 4.97 -2.92
CA PRO A 42 7.31 5.03 -3.51
C PRO A 42 7.05 6.24 -4.44
N PRO A 43 7.35 7.51 -4.05
CA PRO A 43 7.10 8.63 -4.95
C PRO A 43 7.93 8.55 -6.23
N ILE A 44 9.18 8.08 -6.15
CA ILE A 44 10.04 7.86 -7.33
C ILE A 44 9.43 6.78 -8.25
N ARG A 45 8.91 5.69 -7.68
CA ARG A 45 8.24 4.63 -8.44
C ARG A 45 6.99 5.15 -9.17
N HIS A 46 6.15 5.93 -8.51
CA HIS A 46 4.98 6.54 -9.13
C HIS A 46 5.34 7.51 -10.26
N MET A 47 6.42 8.28 -10.11
CA MET A 47 6.91 9.17 -11.18
C MET A 47 7.41 8.40 -12.41
N LEU A 48 7.92 7.19 -12.24
CA LEU A 48 8.34 6.31 -13.32
C LEU A 48 7.18 5.55 -13.98
N GLY A 49 5.94 5.77 -13.51
CA GLY A 49 4.73 5.14 -14.06
C GLY A 49 4.34 3.82 -13.38
N ASP A 50 4.95 3.50 -12.23
CA ASP A 50 4.52 2.36 -11.41
C ASP A 50 3.23 2.74 -10.65
N VAL A 51 2.11 2.15 -11.06
CA VAL A 51 0.79 2.40 -10.47
C VAL A 51 0.51 1.33 -9.43
N ASP A 52 -0.07 1.74 -8.30
CA ASP A 52 -0.45 0.79 -7.26
C ASP A 52 -1.43 -0.25 -7.81
N PRO A 53 -1.20 -1.56 -7.55
CA PRO A 53 -2.10 -2.60 -7.97
C PRO A 53 -3.47 -2.41 -7.31
N ALA A 54 -4.53 -2.77 -8.04
CA ALA A 54 -5.87 -2.78 -7.46
C ALA A 54 -5.90 -3.67 -6.19
N PRO A 55 -6.61 -3.24 -5.13
CA PRO A 55 -6.68 -3.99 -3.89
C PRO A 55 -7.24 -5.39 -4.14
N VAL A 56 -6.62 -6.39 -3.52
CA VAL A 56 -7.09 -7.78 -3.61
C VAL A 56 -8.52 -7.86 -3.05
N PRO A 57 -9.48 -8.46 -3.78
CA PRO A 57 -10.84 -8.58 -3.30
C PRO A 57 -10.86 -9.46 -2.04
N VAL A 58 -11.31 -8.88 -0.93
CA VAL A 58 -11.46 -9.56 0.37
C VAL A 58 -12.82 -10.21 0.55
N THR A 59 -13.67 -10.15 -0.47
CA THR A 59 -15.03 -10.70 -0.45
C THR A 59 -15.19 -11.67 -1.61
N TYR A 60 -16.02 -12.70 -1.41
CA TYR A 60 -16.35 -13.66 -2.45
C TYR A 60 -16.87 -12.92 -3.70
N PRO A 61 -16.30 -13.18 -4.89
CA PRO A 61 -16.70 -12.49 -6.10
C PRO A 61 -18.16 -12.82 -6.45
N GLY A 62 -19.01 -11.80 -6.49
CA GLY A 62 -20.36 -11.89 -7.04
C GLY A 62 -21.53 -11.94 -6.06
N THR A 63 -21.32 -11.86 -4.74
CA THR A 63 -22.44 -11.79 -3.78
C THR A 63 -23.22 -10.48 -3.90
N PHE A 64 -22.54 -9.34 -3.97
CA PHE A 64 -23.19 -8.02 -4.00
C PHE A 64 -23.86 -7.71 -5.34
N GLY A 65 -23.16 -7.97 -6.46
CA GLY A 65 -23.67 -7.63 -7.80
C GLY A 65 -24.80 -8.54 -8.29
N ARG A 66 -24.84 -9.81 -7.86
CA ARG A 66 -25.88 -10.76 -8.32
C ARG A 66 -27.18 -10.60 -7.52
N GLN A 67 -27.09 -10.37 -6.22
CA GLN A 67 -28.27 -10.20 -5.37
C GLN A 67 -29.05 -8.93 -5.72
N LEU A 68 -28.35 -7.82 -5.99
CA LEU A 68 -29.00 -6.57 -6.38
C LEU A 68 -29.71 -6.68 -7.73
N ASN A 69 -29.05 -7.22 -8.76
CA ASN A 69 -29.67 -7.40 -10.08
C ASN A 69 -30.90 -8.31 -10.03
N ARG A 70 -30.86 -9.37 -9.21
CA ARG A 70 -32.01 -10.27 -9.05
C ARG A 70 -33.20 -9.58 -8.37
N ALA A 71 -32.94 -8.84 -7.29
CA ALA A 71 -33.99 -8.12 -6.57
C ALA A 71 -34.69 -7.08 -7.46
N LEU A 72 -33.92 -6.32 -8.24
CA LEU A 72 -34.47 -5.35 -9.20
C LEU A 72 -35.28 -6.01 -10.31
N VAL A 73 -34.82 -7.15 -10.84
CA VAL A 73 -35.58 -7.93 -11.83
C VAL A 73 -36.90 -8.44 -11.22
N GLU A 74 -36.87 -8.95 -9.99
CA GLU A 74 -38.08 -9.43 -9.30
C GLU A 74 -39.07 -8.29 -9.01
N GLU A 75 -38.59 -7.09 -8.69
CA GLU A 75 -39.41 -5.89 -8.52
C GLU A 75 -40.08 -5.45 -9.83
N ASN A 76 -39.32 -5.36 -10.92
CA ASN A 76 -39.86 -5.01 -12.24
C ASN A 76 -40.92 -6.03 -12.71
N LEU A 77 -40.66 -7.33 -12.53
CA LEU A 77 -41.62 -8.38 -12.87
C LEU A 77 -42.90 -8.30 -12.02
N ARG A 78 -42.79 -7.87 -10.76
CA ARG A 78 -43.95 -7.63 -9.90
C ARG A 78 -44.76 -6.44 -10.42
N TYR A 79 -44.10 -5.35 -10.75
CA TYR A 79 -44.73 -4.16 -11.32
C TYR A 79 -45.48 -4.47 -12.63
N ASP A 80 -44.84 -5.19 -13.56
CA ASP A 80 -45.46 -5.57 -14.83
C ASP A 80 -46.71 -6.44 -14.63
N ARG A 81 -46.65 -7.40 -13.70
CA ARG A 81 -47.80 -8.26 -13.37
C ARG A 81 -48.96 -7.48 -12.75
N GLU A 82 -48.67 -6.49 -11.91
CA GLU A 82 -49.69 -5.62 -11.32
C GLU A 82 -50.36 -4.77 -12.41
N ARG A 83 -49.56 -4.22 -13.33
CA ARG A 83 -50.04 -3.47 -14.49
C ARG A 83 -50.94 -4.31 -15.41
N GLU A 84 -50.57 -5.56 -15.69
CA GLU A 84 -51.39 -6.48 -16.48
C GLU A 84 -52.74 -6.77 -15.82
N ARG A 85 -52.79 -6.86 -14.48
CA ARG A 85 -54.04 -7.04 -13.73
C ARG A 85 -54.94 -5.82 -13.78
N GLU A 86 -54.37 -4.62 -13.74
CA GLU A 86 -55.12 -3.37 -13.91
C GLU A 86 -55.76 -3.27 -15.30
N PHE A 87 -55.07 -3.71 -16.35
CA PHE A 87 -55.63 -3.71 -17.71
C PHE A 87 -56.69 -4.80 -17.95
N SER A 88 -56.67 -5.87 -17.15
CA SER A 88 -57.59 -6.99 -17.30
C SER A 88 -58.95 -6.76 -16.61
N ASN A 89 -59.12 -5.68 -15.85
CA ASN A 89 -60.31 -5.35 -15.05
C ASN A 89 -61.05 -4.16 -15.67
#